data_AF-A0AAD9LEX3-F1
#
_entry.id   AF-A0AAD9LEX3-F1
#
_cell.length_a   1.000
_cell.length_b   1.000
_cell.length_c   1.000
_cell.angle_alpha   90.00
_cell.angle_beta   90.00
_cell.angle_gamma   90.00
#
_symmetry.space_group_name_H-M   'P 1'
#
loop_
_entity.id
_entity.type
_entity.pdbx_description
1 polymer ?
#
loop_
_entity_poly.entity_id
_entity_poly.type
_entity_poly.pdbx_seq_one_letter_code
_entity_poly.pdbx_strand_id
1 'polypeptide(L)'
;MLLHHGTKDEDEDQKLLEAEIYSTWSRLHVTTLRLAGMKSEGFDVQEIEVVLPRPSSMEATLTTLKDESEGFGMEYVPASSVETFDQARDVFKMGLRACTRARDVFVLDGFVTQHVRLLQRESALYRRLLPFEEARGRRGSIIHCYSRVFSDLLACCHFTSPQPFL
;
A
#
# COMPACT_ATOMS: atom_id res chain seq x y z
N MET A 1 31.43 0.30 33.22
CA MET A 1 30.59 1.13 32.32
C MET A 1 30.13 0.21 31.19
N LEU A 2 28.86 -0.17 31.20
CA LEU A 2 28.26 -1.10 30.23
C LEU A 2 27.84 -0.32 28.97
N LEU A 3 28.33 -0.76 27.82
CA LEU A 3 28.08 -0.18 26.50
C LEU A 3 26.61 -0.41 26.10
N HIS A 4 25.80 0.64 26.08
CA HIS A 4 24.43 0.66 25.54
C HIS A 4 24.38 0.95 24.02
N HIS A 5 25.39 0.53 23.27
CA HIS A 5 25.49 0.87 21.83
C HIS A 5 24.82 -0.14 20.88
N GLY A 6 24.30 -1.28 21.36
CA GLY A 6 23.68 -2.30 20.49
C GLY A 6 22.18 -2.15 20.25
N THR A 7 21.43 -1.52 21.17
CA THR A 7 19.96 -1.53 21.11
C THR A 7 19.39 -0.56 20.08
N LYS A 8 20.11 0.52 19.77
CA LYS A 8 19.62 1.59 18.89
C LYS A 8 19.57 1.17 17.43
N ASP A 9 20.62 0.48 16.96
CA ASP A 9 20.73 0.05 15.57
C ASP A 9 19.77 -1.12 15.28
N GLU A 10 19.63 -2.05 16.23
CA GLU A 10 18.64 -3.14 16.17
C GLU A 10 17.19 -2.62 16.11
N ASP A 11 16.88 -1.56 16.87
CA ASP A 11 15.57 -0.90 16.85
C ASP A 11 15.29 -0.17 15.51
N GLU A 12 16.33 0.36 14.86
CA GLU A 12 16.21 1.01 13.54
C GLU A 12 16.01 -0.01 12.42
N ASP A 13 16.79 -1.09 12.41
CA ASP A 13 16.64 -2.19 11.46
C ASP A 13 15.26 -2.84 11.57
N GLN A 14 14.74 -3.01 12.79
CA GLN A 14 13.41 -3.54 13.03
C GLN A 14 12.31 -2.63 12.44
N LYS A 15 12.44 -1.30 12.59
CA LYS A 15 11.50 -0.33 11.99
C LYS A 15 11.56 -0.34 10.46
N LEU A 16 12.76 -0.47 9.89
CA LEU A 16 12.94 -0.58 8.45
C LEU A 16 12.28 -1.85 7.90
N LEU A 17 12.46 -2.98 8.59
CA LEU A 17 11.82 -4.23 8.23
C LEU A 17 10.29 -4.11 8.28
N GLU A 18 9.76 -3.51 9.34
CA GLU A 18 8.32 -3.25 9.48
C GLU A 18 7.78 -2.34 8.36
N ALA A 19 8.53 -1.29 8.00
CA ALA A 19 8.18 -0.41 6.89
C ALA A 19 8.15 -1.14 5.54
N GLU A 20 9.07 -2.07 5.30
CA GLU A 20 9.06 -2.91 4.08
C GLU A 20 7.88 -3.90 4.05
N ILE A 21 7.49 -4.44 5.22
CA ILE A 21 6.28 -5.26 5.33
C ILE A 21 5.05 -4.43 4.94
N TYR A 22 4.92 -3.19 5.46
CA TYR A 22 3.83 -2.29 5.08
C TYR A 22 3.90 -1.83 3.62
N SER A 23 5.09 -1.62 3.09
CA SER A 23 5.32 -1.38 1.66
C SER A 23 4.77 -2.53 0.81
N THR A 24 4.95 -3.78 1.26
CA THR A 24 4.40 -4.96 0.59
C THR A 24 2.87 -5.03 0.70
N TRP A 25 2.30 -4.78 1.87
CA TRP A 25 0.84 -4.70 2.07
C TRP A 25 0.18 -3.64 1.20
N SER A 26 0.76 -2.43 1.11
CA SER A 26 0.23 -1.36 0.25
C SER A 26 0.14 -1.81 -1.21
N ARG A 27 1.16 -2.52 -1.71
CA ARG A 27 1.20 -3.04 -3.09
C ARG A 27 0.14 -4.12 -3.33
N LEU A 28 -0.06 -5.00 -2.35
CA LEU A 28 -1.06 -6.05 -2.41
C LEU A 28 -2.46 -5.46 -2.54
N HIS A 29 -2.82 -4.51 -1.67
CA HIS A 29 -4.16 -3.89 -1.69
C HIS A 29 -4.41 -3.05 -2.94
N VAL A 30 -3.39 -2.37 -3.49
CA VAL A 30 -3.49 -1.72 -4.82
C VAL A 30 -3.82 -2.75 -5.90
N THR A 31 -3.15 -3.91 -5.88
CA THR A 31 -3.37 -4.99 -6.84
C THR A 31 -4.78 -5.58 -6.70
N THR A 32 -5.25 -5.82 -5.47
CA THR A 32 -6.61 -6.30 -5.21
C THR A 32 -7.65 -5.37 -5.81
N LEU A 33 -7.57 -4.05 -5.54
CA LEU A 33 -8.53 -3.08 -6.09
C LEU A 33 -8.44 -2.98 -7.61
N ARG A 34 -7.23 -3.08 -8.18
CA ARG A 34 -7.05 -3.11 -9.63
C ARG A 34 -7.77 -4.30 -10.27
N LEU A 35 -7.54 -5.51 -9.74
CA LEU A 35 -8.13 -6.73 -10.28
C LEU A 35 -9.65 -6.74 -10.10
N ALA A 36 -10.14 -6.31 -8.94
CA ALA A 36 -11.57 -6.17 -8.68
C ALA A 36 -12.24 -5.17 -9.64
N GLY A 37 -11.62 -4.01 -9.87
CA GLY A 37 -12.12 -3.01 -10.82
C GLY A 37 -12.17 -3.53 -12.26
N MET A 38 -11.15 -4.29 -12.70
CA MET A 38 -11.14 -4.89 -14.04
C MET A 38 -12.28 -5.88 -14.25
N LYS A 39 -12.67 -6.65 -13.22
CA LYS A 39 -13.86 -7.52 -13.28
C LYS A 39 -15.15 -6.72 -13.53
N SER A 40 -15.29 -5.56 -12.87
CA SER A 40 -16.48 -4.70 -13.02
C SER A 40 -16.60 -4.06 -14.41
N GLU A 41 -15.49 -3.93 -15.14
CA GLU A 41 -15.42 -3.40 -16.51
C GLU A 41 -15.64 -4.48 -17.59
N GLY A 42 -15.93 -5.73 -17.20
CA GLY A 42 -16.22 -6.83 -18.14
C GLY A 42 -14.99 -7.61 -18.63
N PHE A 43 -13.82 -7.40 -18.04
CA PHE A 43 -12.65 -8.25 -18.28
C PHE A 43 -12.72 -9.48 -17.38
N ASP A 44 -12.83 -10.67 -17.98
CA ASP A 44 -12.82 -11.94 -17.24
C ASP A 44 -11.40 -12.21 -16.72
N VAL A 45 -11.19 -12.05 -15.41
CA VAL A 45 -9.90 -12.26 -14.73
C VAL A 45 -9.68 -13.75 -14.43
N GLN A 46 -10.32 -14.67 -15.16
CA GLN A 46 -10.02 -16.11 -15.06
C GLN A 46 -8.64 -16.48 -15.66
N GLU A 47 -8.01 -15.61 -16.46
CA GLU A 47 -6.76 -15.94 -17.17
C GLU A 47 -5.47 -15.50 -16.44
N ILE A 48 -5.55 -14.84 -15.28
CA ILE A 48 -4.36 -14.43 -14.49
C ILE A 48 -4.29 -15.22 -13.17
N GLU A 49 -4.37 -16.55 -13.26
CA GLU A 49 -4.19 -17.42 -12.08
C GLU A 49 -2.77 -18.02 -11.97
N VAL A 50 -1.84 -17.72 -12.88
CA VAL A 50 -0.64 -18.58 -13.05
C VAL A 50 0.73 -17.95 -12.77
N VAL A 51 0.84 -16.68 -12.33
CA VAL A 51 2.19 -16.07 -12.11
C VAL A 51 2.39 -15.40 -10.75
N LEU A 52 1.50 -15.65 -9.79
CA LEU A 52 1.78 -15.29 -8.40
C LEU A 52 2.13 -16.56 -7.63
N PRO A 53 3.27 -16.60 -6.92
CA PRO A 53 3.61 -17.75 -6.10
C PRO A 53 2.49 -17.97 -5.09
N ARG A 54 1.70 -19.03 -5.28
CA ARG A 54 0.69 -19.45 -4.31
C ARG A 54 1.43 -19.81 -3.02
N PRO A 55 1.12 -19.19 -1.88
CA PRO A 55 1.77 -19.48 -0.63
C PRO A 55 1.15 -20.72 0.02
N SER A 56 1.04 -21.84 -0.69
CA SER A 56 0.47 -23.08 -0.15
C SER A 56 1.36 -23.75 0.91
N SER A 57 2.54 -23.21 1.18
CA SER A 57 3.42 -23.60 2.29
C SER A 57 3.37 -22.62 3.48
N MET A 58 2.85 -21.41 3.28
CA MET A 58 2.87 -20.33 4.28
C MET A 58 1.54 -20.19 5.03
N GLU A 59 0.43 -20.68 4.43
CA GLU A 59 -0.91 -20.66 5.04
C GLU A 59 -0.99 -21.50 6.33
N ALA A 60 -0.35 -22.67 6.37
CA ALA A 60 -0.31 -23.53 7.57
C ALA A 60 0.49 -22.89 8.73
N THR A 61 1.57 -22.18 8.40
CA THR A 61 2.35 -21.40 9.37
C THR A 61 1.56 -20.18 9.84
N LEU A 62 0.78 -19.56 8.95
CA LEU A 62 -0.07 -18.40 9.25
C LEU A 62 -1.20 -18.75 10.21
N THR A 63 -1.83 -19.93 10.10
CA THR A 63 -2.82 -20.41 11.07
C THR A 63 -2.21 -20.67 12.45
N THR A 64 -0.95 -21.09 12.49
CA THR A 64 -0.24 -21.36 13.76
C THR A 64 0.17 -20.07 14.49
N LEU A 65 0.36 -18.96 13.76
CA LEU A 65 0.76 -17.65 14.30
C LEU A 65 -0.43 -16.74 14.65
N LYS A 66 -1.66 -17.13 14.31
CA LYS A 66 -2.86 -16.30 14.53
C LYS A 66 -3.31 -16.18 15.98
N ASP A 67 -2.77 -16.97 16.90
CA ASP A 67 -3.21 -16.98 18.30
C ASP A 67 -2.45 -16.03 19.24
N GLU A 68 -1.38 -15.34 18.81
CA GLU A 68 -0.60 -14.48 19.72
C GLU A 68 -0.15 -13.11 19.14
N SER A 69 -0.74 -12.64 18.04
CA SER A 69 -0.42 -11.29 17.52
C SER A 69 -1.69 -10.46 17.41
N GLU A 70 -1.79 -9.38 18.21
CA GLU A 70 -2.72 -8.30 17.92
C GLU A 70 -2.44 -7.81 16.49
N GLY A 71 -3.29 -8.24 15.55
CA GLY A 71 -2.94 -8.23 14.14
C GLY A 71 -2.53 -6.84 13.65
N PHE A 72 -1.54 -6.80 12.75
CA PHE A 72 -1.00 -5.62 12.06
C PHE A 72 -2.05 -4.74 11.33
N GLY A 73 -3.33 -5.07 11.44
CA GLY A 73 -4.46 -4.38 10.82
C GLY A 73 -4.49 -4.55 9.30
N MET A 74 -3.85 -5.61 8.80
CA MET A 74 -3.71 -5.96 7.39
C MET A 74 -4.20 -7.38 7.18
N GLU A 75 -4.95 -7.60 6.10
CA GLU A 75 -5.49 -8.90 5.74
C GLU A 75 -5.43 -9.10 4.23
N TYR A 76 -5.14 -10.32 3.79
CA TYR A 76 -5.27 -10.64 2.37
C TYR A 76 -6.74 -10.71 1.98
N VAL A 77 -7.13 -9.89 0.99
CA VAL A 77 -8.49 -9.91 0.43
C VAL A 77 -8.43 -10.37 -1.02
N PRO A 78 -9.06 -11.50 -1.37
CA PRO A 78 -9.19 -11.95 -2.75
C PRO A 78 -9.90 -10.89 -3.59
N ALA A 79 -9.39 -10.61 -4.80
CA ALA A 79 -10.05 -9.66 -5.70
C ALA A 79 -11.46 -10.14 -6.12
N SER A 80 -11.72 -11.45 -6.05
CA SER A 80 -13.02 -12.03 -6.33
C SER A 80 -14.10 -11.68 -5.32
N SER A 81 -13.73 -11.34 -4.07
CA SER A 81 -14.69 -11.01 -3.00
C SER A 81 -14.98 -9.51 -2.88
N VAL A 82 -14.44 -8.68 -3.79
CA VAL A 82 -14.63 -7.23 -3.80
C VAL A 82 -15.55 -6.85 -4.96
N GLU A 83 -16.83 -6.68 -4.66
CA GLU A 83 -17.88 -6.37 -5.64
C GLU A 83 -18.58 -5.06 -5.32
N THR A 84 -18.61 -4.66 -4.05
CA THR A 84 -19.31 -3.46 -3.58
C THR A 84 -18.33 -2.35 -3.19
N PHE A 85 -18.84 -1.11 -3.17
CA PHE A 85 -18.09 0.04 -2.67
C PHE A 85 -17.58 -0.15 -1.24
N ASP A 86 -18.40 -0.69 -0.34
CA ASP A 86 -17.99 -0.85 1.07
C ASP A 86 -16.82 -1.84 1.20
N GLN A 87 -16.83 -2.94 0.44
CA GLN A 87 -15.72 -3.89 0.38
C GLN A 87 -14.46 -3.24 -0.21
N ALA A 88 -14.58 -2.52 -1.32
CA ALA A 88 -13.47 -1.80 -1.94
C ALA A 88 -12.91 -0.72 -1.00
N ARG A 89 -13.77 -0.04 -0.25
CA ARG A 89 -13.39 0.98 0.74
C ARG A 89 -12.58 0.37 1.88
N ASP A 90 -12.91 -0.83 2.35
CA ASP A 90 -12.18 -1.46 3.44
C ASP A 90 -10.79 -1.92 2.98
N VAL A 91 -10.66 -2.47 1.76
CA VAL A 91 -9.37 -2.74 1.13
C VAL A 91 -8.56 -1.45 0.92
N PHE A 92 -9.21 -0.38 0.49
CA PHE A 92 -8.60 0.94 0.35
C PHE A 92 -8.03 1.45 1.68
N LYS A 93 -8.80 1.34 2.78
CA LYS A 93 -8.35 1.79 4.12
C LYS A 93 -7.15 1.00 4.60
N MET A 94 -7.11 -0.32 4.37
CA MET A 94 -5.94 -1.14 4.70
C MET A 94 -4.71 -0.71 3.90
N GLY A 95 -4.86 -0.56 2.57
CA GLY A 95 -3.78 -0.07 1.70
C GLY A 95 -3.27 1.32 2.13
N LEU A 96 -4.17 2.24 2.47
CA LEU A 96 -3.82 3.60 2.89
C LEU A 96 -3.06 3.58 4.23
N ARG A 97 -3.56 2.80 5.20
CA ARG A 97 -2.87 2.62 6.49
C ARG A 97 -1.47 2.05 6.30
N ALA A 98 -1.30 1.09 5.39
CA ALA A 98 0.01 0.53 5.05
C ALA A 98 0.94 1.60 4.43
N CYS A 99 0.44 2.43 3.51
CA CYS A 99 1.21 3.56 2.97
C CYS A 99 1.65 4.54 4.06
N THR A 100 0.75 4.91 4.98
CA THR A 100 1.07 5.83 6.07
C THR A 100 2.14 5.26 6.99
N ARG A 101 1.96 4.03 7.49
CA ARG A 101 2.93 3.40 8.40
C ARG A 101 4.32 3.25 7.78
N ALA A 102 4.40 2.87 6.50
CA ALA A 102 5.69 2.78 5.81
C ALA A 102 6.34 4.16 5.61
N ARG A 103 5.56 5.20 5.29
CA ARG A 103 6.07 6.56 5.05
C ARG A 103 6.61 7.23 6.31
N ASP A 104 6.05 6.90 7.48
CA ASP A 104 6.53 7.44 8.76
C ASP A 104 7.97 7.01 9.07
N VAL A 105 8.43 5.90 8.47
CA VAL A 105 9.81 5.40 8.58
C VAL A 105 10.67 5.85 7.39
N PHE A 106 10.15 5.78 6.17
CA PHE A 106 10.84 6.27 4.97
C PHE A 106 10.74 7.80 4.82
N VAL A 107 11.22 8.51 5.84
CA VAL A 107 11.42 9.96 5.81
C VAL A 107 12.63 10.24 4.89
N LEU A 108 12.60 11.37 4.19
CA LEU A 108 13.38 11.67 2.98
C LEU A 108 14.92 11.63 3.10
N ASP A 109 15.51 11.37 4.26
CA ASP A 109 16.95 11.21 4.46
C ASP A 109 17.43 9.82 4.03
N GLY A 110 17.59 9.63 2.71
CA GLY A 110 18.14 8.41 2.09
C GLY A 110 17.10 7.46 1.47
N PHE A 111 15.81 7.66 1.75
CA PHE A 111 14.71 6.80 1.25
C PHE A 111 13.76 7.50 0.28
N VAL A 112 14.24 8.51 -0.44
CA VAL A 112 13.43 9.32 -1.39
C VAL A 112 12.69 8.45 -2.42
N THR A 113 13.34 7.39 -2.92
CA THR A 113 12.72 6.48 -3.89
C THR A 113 11.54 5.71 -3.29
N GLN A 114 11.71 5.19 -2.08
CA GLN A 114 10.69 4.45 -1.34
C GLN A 114 9.52 5.37 -1.01
N HIS A 115 9.81 6.60 -0.56
CA HIS A 115 8.82 7.62 -0.27
C HIS A 115 7.95 7.94 -1.51
N VAL A 116 8.59 8.23 -2.65
CA VAL A 116 7.89 8.50 -3.93
C VAL A 116 7.05 7.29 -4.36
N ARG A 117 7.58 6.06 -4.22
CA ARG A 117 6.84 4.83 -4.53
C ARG A 117 5.59 4.68 -3.66
N LEU A 118 5.63 5.07 -2.38
CA LEU A 118 4.48 5.02 -1.49
C LEU A 118 3.43 6.07 -1.85
N LEU A 119 3.83 7.29 -2.20
CA LEU A 119 2.93 8.32 -2.73
C LEU A 119 2.25 7.88 -4.04
N GLN A 120 2.99 7.24 -4.95
CA GLN A 120 2.43 6.67 -6.18
C GLN A 120 1.38 5.58 -5.89
N ARG A 121 1.63 4.72 -4.89
CA ARG A 121 0.67 3.69 -4.46
C ARG A 121 -0.56 4.31 -3.81
N GLU A 122 -0.40 5.31 -2.96
CA GLU A 122 -1.51 6.05 -2.36
C GLU A 122 -2.39 6.69 -3.45
N SER A 123 -1.78 7.37 -4.41
CA SER A 123 -2.48 7.92 -5.59
C SER A 123 -3.21 6.82 -6.37
N ALA A 124 -2.60 5.64 -6.55
CA ALA A 124 -3.23 4.51 -7.20
C ALA A 124 -4.44 3.97 -6.41
N LEU A 125 -4.38 3.90 -5.08
CA LEU A 125 -5.52 3.48 -4.25
C LEU A 125 -6.75 4.37 -4.48
N TYR A 126 -6.57 5.70 -4.42
CA TYR A 126 -7.67 6.63 -4.69
C TYR A 126 -8.23 6.45 -6.11
N ARG A 127 -7.36 6.33 -7.12
CA ARG A 127 -7.78 6.13 -8.51
C ARG A 127 -8.58 4.84 -8.69
N ARG A 128 -8.18 3.75 -8.02
CA ARG A 128 -8.83 2.43 -8.12
C ARG A 128 -10.11 2.30 -7.31
N LEU A 129 -10.34 3.18 -6.33
CA LEU A 129 -11.59 3.24 -5.59
C LEU A 129 -12.71 3.90 -6.39
N LEU A 130 -12.38 4.85 -7.28
CA LEU A 130 -13.35 5.66 -8.03
C LEU A 130 -14.40 4.87 -8.83
N PRO A 131 -14.08 3.75 -9.52
CA PRO A 131 -15.07 2.97 -10.26
C PRO A 131 -16.19 2.41 -9.37
N PHE A 132 -15.90 2.14 -8.10
CA PHE A 132 -16.88 1.62 -7.15
C PHE A 132 -17.76 2.72 -6.54
N GLU A 133 -17.42 4.01 -6.71
CA GLU A 133 -18.16 5.11 -6.10
C GLU A 133 -19.21 5.71 -7.06
N GLU A 134 -20.47 5.47 -6.75
CA GLU A 134 -21.61 6.00 -7.50
C GLU A 134 -22.10 7.35 -6.93
N ALA A 135 -21.86 7.63 -5.65
CA ALA A 135 -22.35 8.86 -5.03
C ALA A 135 -21.49 10.06 -5.43
N ARG A 136 -22.07 10.97 -6.22
CA ARG A 136 -21.41 12.19 -6.73
C ARG A 136 -20.69 13.00 -5.65
N GLY A 137 -21.28 13.13 -4.46
CA GLY A 137 -20.68 13.88 -3.35
C GLY A 137 -19.39 13.26 -2.82
N ARG A 138 -19.38 11.93 -2.58
CA ARG A 138 -18.17 11.22 -2.11
C ARG A 138 -17.12 11.10 -3.21
N ARG A 139 -17.54 10.93 -4.46
CA ARG A 139 -16.65 10.94 -5.62
C ARG A 139 -15.85 12.23 -5.72
N GLY A 140 -16.48 13.39 -5.51
CA GLY A 140 -15.78 14.68 -5.49
C GLY A 140 -14.71 14.75 -4.39
N SER A 141 -15.01 14.23 -3.20
CA SER A 141 -14.04 14.15 -2.10
C SER A 141 -12.86 13.23 -2.44
N ILE A 142 -13.12 12.05 -3.01
CA ILE A 142 -12.07 11.11 -3.44
C ILE A 142 -11.16 11.73 -4.51
N ILE A 143 -11.74 12.44 -5.49
CA ILE A 143 -10.97 13.16 -6.52
C ILE A 143 -10.12 14.26 -5.90
N HIS A 144 -10.67 15.03 -4.95
CA HIS A 144 -9.91 16.07 -4.26
C HIS A 144 -8.71 15.48 -3.49
N CYS A 145 -8.91 14.37 -2.76
CA CYS A 145 -7.82 13.66 -2.10
C CYS A 145 -6.78 13.13 -3.09
N TYR A 146 -7.21 12.56 -4.20
CA TYR A 146 -6.33 12.11 -5.28
C TYR A 146 -5.45 13.24 -5.83
N SER A 147 -6.04 14.40 -6.12
CA SER A 147 -5.32 15.57 -6.64
C SER A 147 -4.28 16.11 -5.66
N ARG A 148 -4.59 16.10 -4.35
CA ARG A 148 -3.64 16.48 -3.30
C ARG A 148 -2.43 15.56 -3.29
N VAL A 149 -2.65 14.25 -3.23
CA VAL A 149 -1.55 13.26 -3.25
C VAL A 149 -0.75 13.34 -4.54
N PHE A 150 -1.40 13.59 -5.67
CA PHE A 150 -0.73 13.81 -6.95
C PHE A 150 0.14 15.08 -6.96
N SER A 151 -0.33 16.16 -6.34
CA SER A 151 0.47 17.39 -6.16
C SER A 151 1.71 17.13 -5.30
N ASP A 152 1.57 16.41 -4.19
CA ASP A 152 2.70 16.05 -3.31
C ASP A 152 3.73 15.20 -4.07
N LEU A 153 3.25 14.26 -4.90
CA LEU A 153 4.10 13.45 -5.76
C LEU A 153 4.87 14.30 -6.78
N LEU A 154 4.22 15.28 -7.43
CA LEU A 154 4.88 16.20 -8.36
C LEU A 154 5.95 17.04 -7.67
N ALA A 155 5.68 17.54 -6.47
CA ALA A 155 6.65 18.30 -5.69
C ALA A 155 7.92 17.46 -5.41
N CYS A 156 7.77 16.19 -5.05
CA CYS A 156 8.90 15.28 -4.88
C CYS A 156 9.68 15.05 -6.18
N CYS A 157 9.00 14.88 -7.32
CA CYS A 157 9.65 14.71 -8.63
C CYS A 157 10.48 15.94 -9.04
N HIS A 158 9.97 17.15 -8.79
CA HIS A 158 10.71 18.38 -9.07
C HIS A 158 11.97 18.53 -8.21
N PHE A 159 11.95 18.04 -6.97
CA PHE A 159 13.11 18.05 -6.07
C PHE A 159 14.21 17.05 -6.49
N THR A 160 13.84 15.97 -7.20
CA THR A 160 14.78 14.96 -7.71
C THR A 160 15.36 15.25 -9.08
N SER A 161 14.97 16.36 -9.73
CA SER A 161 15.58 16.77 -10.99
C SER A 161 16.96 17.36 -10.70
N PRO A 162 18.06 16.79 -11.24
CA PRO A 162 19.37 17.42 -11.11
C PRO A 162 19.31 18.81 -11.75
N GLN A 163 19.71 19.82 -10.99
CA GLN A 163 20.01 21.14 -11.55
C GLN A 163 21.04 20.93 -12.67
N PRO A 164 20.85 21.50 -13.88
CA PRO A 164 21.91 21.48 -14.88
C PRO A 164 23.10 22.24 -14.28
N PHE A 165 24.21 21.52 -14.06
CA PHE A 165 25.48 22.14 -13.72
C PHE A 165 25.85 23.11 -14.86
N LEU A 166 25.83 24.41 -14.56
CA LEU A 166 26.44 25.47 -15.38
C LEU A 166 27.94 25.51 -15.13
#